data_AF-A0A924KP58-F1
#
_entry.id   AF-A0A924KP58-F1
#
_cell.length_a   1.000
_cell.length_b   1.000
_cell.length_c   1.000
_cell.angle_alpha   90.00
_cell.angle_beta   90.00
_cell.angle_gamma   90.00
#
_symmetry.space_group_name_H-M   'P 1'
#
loop_
_entity.id
_entity.type
_entity.pdbx_description
1 polymer ?
#
loop_
_entity_poly.entity_id
_entity_poly.type
_entity_poly.pdbx_seq_one_letter_code
_entity_poly.pdbx_strand_id
1 'polypeptide(L)'
;TGRNNGRLVACAKYLKPMGWRSHDTVTRALTEVKDAGLLIETRMGMRPNRAAWFALGWYALDVTDGIDLDPKTYRTDQYRIAALTPKAGVETV
;
A
#
# COMPACT_ATOMS: atom_id res chain seq x y z
N THR A 1 -2.44 -11.84 15.91
CA THR A 1 -2.76 -10.44 16.25
C THR A 1 -1.65 -9.55 15.73
N GLY A 2 -1.98 -8.55 14.91
CA GLY A 2 -1.04 -7.54 14.43
C GLY A 2 -1.45 -6.17 14.96
N ARG A 3 -0.48 -5.34 15.35
CA ARG A 3 -0.67 -3.94 15.79
C ARG A 3 0.26 -3.00 15.04
N ASN A 4 0.45 -3.25 13.75
CA ASN A 4 1.40 -2.54 12.89
C ASN A 4 0.74 -1.93 11.65
N ASN A 5 -0.59 -1.81 11.64
CA ASN A 5 -1.28 -1.12 10.56
C ASN A 5 -0.85 0.35 10.53
N GLY A 6 -0.31 0.81 9.39
CA GLY A 6 0.36 2.09 9.25
C GLY A 6 1.89 2.01 9.14
N ARG A 7 2.46 0.81 9.29
CA ARG A 7 3.90 0.54 9.12
C ARG A 7 4.18 -0.66 8.19
N LEU A 8 3.22 -1.01 7.34
CA LEU A 8 3.38 -2.10 6.37
C LEU A 8 4.32 -1.66 5.24
N VAL A 9 5.12 -2.59 4.72
CA VAL A 9 6.09 -2.32 3.65
C VAL A 9 5.81 -3.26 2.49
N ALA A 10 5.70 -2.70 1.28
CA ALA A 10 5.51 -3.45 0.05
C ALA A 10 6.65 -3.17 -0.95
N CYS A 11 7.90 -3.29 -0.50
CA CYS A 11 9.05 -3.07 -1.38
C CYS A 11 9.51 -4.37 -2.06
N ALA A 12 10.18 -4.23 -3.21
CA ALA A 12 10.62 -5.36 -4.02
C ALA A 12 11.46 -6.40 -3.24
N LYS A 13 12.23 -5.98 -2.23
CA LYS A 13 13.01 -6.89 -1.38
C LYS A 13 12.13 -7.91 -0.64
N TYR A 14 10.95 -7.50 -0.16
CA TYR A 14 10.00 -8.37 0.54
C TYR A 14 9.08 -9.14 -0.43
N LEU A 15 8.78 -8.56 -1.59
CA LEU A 15 7.87 -9.17 -2.55
C LEU A 15 8.56 -10.20 -3.46
N LYS A 16 9.87 -10.05 -3.71
CA LYS A 16 10.63 -10.98 -4.57
C LYS A 16 10.58 -12.44 -4.08
N PRO A 17 10.77 -12.74 -2.78
CA PRO A 17 10.59 -14.09 -2.25
C PRO A 17 9.16 -14.65 -2.41
N MET A 18 8.15 -13.79 -2.56
CA MET A 18 6.75 -14.19 -2.76
C MET A 18 6.41 -14.43 -4.25
N GLY A 19 7.41 -14.42 -5.13
CA GLY A 19 7.23 -14.70 -6.57
C GLY A 19 7.04 -13.46 -7.45
N TRP A 20 7.08 -12.24 -6.90
CA TRP A 20 7.02 -11.02 -7.70
C TRP A 20 8.35 -10.78 -8.41
N ARG A 21 8.34 -10.84 -9.75
CA ARG A 21 9.57 -10.78 -10.57
C ARG A 21 9.84 -9.39 -11.15
N SER A 22 8.80 -8.60 -11.41
CA SER A 22 8.91 -7.30 -12.08
C SER A 22 8.62 -6.16 -11.11
N HIS A 23 9.56 -5.21 -11.03
CA HIS A 23 9.39 -3.97 -10.27
C HIS A 23 8.23 -3.13 -10.81
N ASP A 24 8.07 -3.08 -12.13
CA ASP A 24 7.03 -2.29 -12.78
C ASP A 24 5.65 -2.89 -12.51
N THR A 25 5.55 -4.23 -12.49
CA THR A 25 4.32 -4.92 -12.11
C THR A 25 3.95 -4.63 -10.65
N VAL A 26 4.92 -4.65 -9.74
CA VAL A 26 4.70 -4.29 -8.32
C VAL A 26 4.24 -2.83 -8.21
N THR A 27 4.89 -1.92 -8.93
CA THR A 27 4.57 -0.49 -8.89
C THR A 27 3.15 -0.24 -9.40
N ARG A 28 2.78 -0.84 -10.54
CA ARG A 28 1.43 -0.75 -11.10
C ARG A 28 0.38 -1.33 -10.15
N ALA A 29 0.64 -2.51 -9.59
CA ALA A 29 -0.26 -3.14 -8.62
C ALA A 29 -0.44 -2.27 -7.37
N LEU A 30 0.63 -1.68 -6.84
CA LEU A 30 0.54 -0.76 -5.70
C LEU A 30 -0.28 0.48 -6.01
N THR A 31 -0.09 1.08 -7.20
CA THR A 31 -0.92 2.21 -7.64
C THR A 31 -2.39 1.82 -7.71
N GLU A 32 -2.73 0.69 -8.33
CA GLU A 32 -4.11 0.22 -8.44
C GLU A 32 -4.77 -0.04 -7.07
N VAL A 33 -4.06 -0.69 -6.15
CA VAL A 33 -4.57 -0.98 -4.81
C VAL A 33 -4.70 0.31 -3.97
N LYS A 34 -3.83 1.29 -4.18
CA LYS A 34 -3.94 2.62 -3.57
C LYS A 34 -5.14 3.40 -4.10
N ASP A 35 -5.32 3.43 -5.42
CA ASP A 35 -6.44 4.11 -6.08
C ASP A 35 -7.78 3.49 -5.64
N ALA A 36 -7.79 2.17 -5.42
CA ALA A 36 -8.93 1.44 -4.87
C ALA A 36 -9.21 1.72 -3.38
N GLY A 37 -8.38 2.50 -2.67
CA GLY A 37 -8.54 2.79 -1.24
C GLY A 37 -8.31 1.57 -0.33
N LEU A 38 -7.75 0.49 -0.86
CA LEU A 38 -7.42 -0.74 -0.13
C LEU A 38 -6.12 -0.58 0.65
N LEU A 39 -5.19 0.21 0.11
CA LEU A 39 -3.91 0.53 0.74
C LEU A 39 -3.73 2.05 0.81
N ILE A 40 -3.45 2.56 2.00
CA ILE A 40 -3.26 3.99 2.25
C ILE A 40 -1.78 4.22 2.55
N GLU A 41 -1.14 5.12 1.81
CA GLU A 41 0.26 5.50 2.06
C GLU A 41 0.32 6.38 3.31
N THR A 42 0.99 5.87 4.34
CA THR A 42 1.16 6.58 5.62
C THR A 42 2.50 7.30 5.69
N ARG A 43 3.51 6.84 4.94
CA ARG A 43 4.83 7.48 4.88
C ARG A 43 5.40 7.41 3.47
N MET A 44 5.87 8.55 2.99
CA MET A 44 6.51 8.68 1.69
C MET A 44 7.88 7.99 1.67
N GLY A 45 8.12 7.17 0.65
CA GLY A 45 9.43 6.60 0.40
C GLY A 45 10.43 7.65 -0.08
N MET A 46 11.69 7.58 0.38
CA MET A 46 12.76 8.48 -0.06
C MET A 46 14.09 7.72 -0.17
N ARG A 47 14.85 7.98 -1.24
CA ARG A 47 16.20 7.44 -1.40
C ARG A 47 17.18 8.15 -0.44
N PRO A 48 18.25 7.49 0.05
CA PRO A 48 18.57 6.08 -0.14
C PRO A 48 17.88 5.13 0.86
N ASN A 49 17.52 5.59 2.07
CA ASN A 49 17.23 4.72 3.22
C ASN A 49 15.84 4.91 3.86
N ARG A 50 14.83 5.39 3.12
CA ARG A 50 13.46 5.52 3.64
C ARG A 50 12.49 4.71 2.79
N ALA A 51 11.98 3.62 3.37
CA ALA A 51 10.92 2.81 2.76
C ALA A 51 9.55 3.49 2.94
N ALA A 52 8.71 3.43 1.90
CA ALA A 52 7.32 3.82 2.00
C ALA A 52 6.58 2.90 2.99
N TRP A 53 5.67 3.48 3.76
CA TRP A 53 4.79 2.75 4.68
C TRP A 53 3.34 2.85 4.26
N PHE A 54 2.60 1.80 4.60
CA PHE A 54 1.21 1.66 4.25
C PHE A 54 0.34 1.16 5.40
N ALA A 55 -0.95 1.47 5.32
CA ALA A 55 -2.03 0.93 6.12
C ALA A 55 -3.09 0.26 5.24
N LEU A 56 -3.73 -0.78 5.74
CA LEU A 56 -4.91 -1.40 5.15
C LEU A 56 -6.12 -0.49 5.37
N GLY A 57 -6.85 -0.14 4.31
CA GLY A 57 -7.97 0.81 4.37
C GLY A 57 -9.19 0.32 5.15
N TRP A 58 -9.30 -0.97 5.46
CA TRP A 58 -10.41 -1.56 6.23
C TRP A 58 -10.05 -1.84 7.70
N TYR A 59 -8.86 -1.44 8.15
CA TYR A 59 -8.42 -1.66 9.53
C TYR A 59 -8.08 -0.33 10.20
N ALA A 60 -8.26 -0.22 11.52
CA ALA A 60 -7.89 0.98 12.25
C ALA A 60 -6.38 1.24 12.17
N LEU A 61 -5.96 2.50 12.15
CA LEU A 61 -4.55 2.86 12.18
C LEU A 61 -3.96 2.53 13.56
N ASP A 62 -2.93 1.69 13.62
CA ASP A 62 -2.24 1.32 14.87
C ASP A 62 -1.04 2.23 15.15
N VAL A 63 -0.39 2.73 14.08
CA VAL A 63 0.88 3.45 14.15
C VAL A 63 0.68 4.91 13.79
N THR A 64 1.03 5.80 14.71
CA THR A 64 1.03 7.26 14.50
C THR A 64 2.44 7.87 14.53
N ASP A 65 3.44 7.11 14.95
CA ASP A 65 4.82 7.58 15.04
C ASP A 65 5.55 7.44 13.70
N GLY A 66 6.25 8.51 13.30
CA GLY A 66 7.07 8.55 12.09
C GLY A 66 6.31 8.41 10.76
N ILE A 67 4.99 8.57 10.77
CA ILE A 67 4.15 8.67 9.55
C ILE A 67 4.11 10.12 9.07
N ASP A 68 3.97 10.32 7.76
CA ASP A 68 3.84 11.65 7.15
C ASP A 68 2.36 12.08 7.03
N LEU A 69 1.44 11.11 7.06
CA LEU A 69 -0.02 11.34 7.02
C LEU A 69 -0.54 11.84 8.38
N ASP A 70 -1.44 12.83 8.37
CA ASP A 70 -2.16 13.25 9.59
C ASP A 70 -3.12 12.13 10.04
N PRO A 71 -2.91 11.53 11.23
CA PRO A 71 -3.78 10.47 11.76
C PRO A 71 -5.26 10.84 11.78
N LYS A 72 -5.61 12.13 11.94
CA LYS A 72 -7.00 12.59 11.98
C LYS A 72 -7.69 12.54 10.63
N THR A 73 -6.91 12.58 9.55
CA THR A 73 -7.42 12.48 8.18
C THR A 73 -7.59 11.04 7.73
N TYR A 74 -7.01 10.09 8.47
CA TYR A 74 -7.14 8.67 8.20
C TYR A 74 -8.61 8.24 8.33
N ARG A 75 -9.16 7.67 7.26
CA ARG A 75 -10.51 7.12 7.24
C ARG A 75 -10.45 5.64 6.90
N THR A 76 -11.00 4.84 7.79
CA THR A 76 -11.38 3.48 7.44
C THR A 76 -12.50 3.52 6.40
N ASP A 77 -12.56 2.52 5.53
CA ASP A 77 -13.62 2.33 4.54
C ASP A 77 -13.54 3.17 3.26
N GLN A 78 -12.39 3.80 2.97
CA GLN A 78 -12.15 4.46 1.67
C GLN A 78 -12.42 3.53 0.48
N TYR A 79 -12.12 2.24 0.63
CA TYR A 79 -12.36 1.22 -0.38
C TYR A 79 -13.83 1.03 -0.77
N ARG A 80 -14.80 1.45 0.07
CA ARG A 80 -16.24 1.36 -0.26
C ARG A 80 -16.70 2.46 -1.21
N ILE A 81 -15.94 3.53 -1.32
CA ILE A 81 -16.26 4.70 -2.15
C ILE A 81 -15.61 4.57 -3.53
N ALA A 82 -14.43 3.94 -3.60
CA ALA A 82 -13.71 3.75 -4.85
C ALA A 82 -14.39 2.69 -5.74
N ALA A 83 -14.47 2.96 -7.05
CA ALA A 83 -14.90 1.96 -8.02
C ALA A 83 -13.83 0.85 -8.12
N LEU A 84 -14.15 -0.34 -7.62
CA LEU A 84 -13.25 -1.50 -7.62
C LEU A 84 -13.22 -2.20 -8.99
N THR A 85 -12.76 -1.50 -10.02
CA THR A 85 -12.61 -2.06 -11.36
C THR A 85 -11.16 -2.54 -11.54
N PRO A 86 -10.88 -3.86 -11.49
CA PRO A 86 -9.52 -4.37 -11.67
C PRO A 86 -9.04 -4.11 -13.10
N LYS A 87 -7.79 -3.69 -13.26
CA LYS A 87 -7.17 -3.57 -14.59
C LYS A 87 -6.71 -4.96 -15.01
N ALA A 88 -7.22 -5.45 -16.15
CA ALA A 88 -6.78 -6.73 -16.70
C ALA A 88 -5.30 -6.66 -17.10
N GLY A 89 -4.55 -7.72 -16.80
CA GLY A 89 -3.22 -7.91 -17.38
C GLY A 89 -3.33 -8.27 -18.86
N VAL A 90 -2.33 -7.88 -19.65
CA VAL A 90 -2.15 -8.44 -20.99
C VAL A 90 -1.38 -9.75 -20.80
N GLU A 91 -2.08 -10.86 -20.92
CA GLU A 91 -1.44 -12.18 -20.96
C GLU A 91 -0.95 -12.39 -22.40
N THR A 92 0.35 -12.22 -22.64
CA THR A 92 0.96 -12.63 -23.90
C THR A 92 1.00 -14.15 -23.91
N VAL A 93 0.08 -14.76 -24.66
CA VAL A 93 0.03 -16.19 -25.01
C VAL A 93 1.20 -16.54 -25.92
#